data_AF-A0A2U8GNK3-F1
#
_entry.id   AF-A0A2U8GNK3-F1
#
_cell.length_a   1.000
_cell.length_b   1.000
_cell.length_c   1.000
_cell.angle_alpha   90.00
_cell.angle_beta   90.00
_cell.angle_gamma   90.00
#
_symmetry.space_group_name_H-M   'P 1'
#
loop_
_entity.id
_entity.type
_entity.pdbx_description
1 polymer ?
#
loop_
_entity_poly.entity_id
_entity_poly.type
_entity_poly.pdbx_seq_one_letter_code
_entity_poly.pdbx_strand_id
1 'polypeptide(L)'
;MLNLSVTKDALDRALALADALIKALTKEGFAFEIDAEKGGTWVKWLETGTKMTVVITEHIKRSAHVITPAEERARKRYWDRSRWDHSASYPSIAQYDYTPTGTLTIEVGRWPSRKWNDTPRTQLERRLGEVVGGVMVLARDIHAKEQEEARRKEAYRIAVARYEFLTTRRASELARFKELEADATNWERAVRLRAFADAREKQLRAEGVLSADEADWLAWARTKADWLDPLVLVSDLILDAPEPKRPGYW
;
A
#
# COMPACT_ATOMS: atom_id res chain seq x y z
N MET A 1 -14.87 -3.92 -28.54
CA MET A 1 -16.35 -4.01 -28.42
C MET A 1 -16.80 -2.99 -27.39
N LEU A 2 -17.88 -2.24 -27.62
CA LEU A 2 -18.41 -1.32 -26.61
C LEU A 2 -18.89 -2.09 -25.36
N ASN A 3 -18.71 -1.53 -24.16
CA ASN A 3 -19.15 -2.14 -22.92
C ASN A 3 -20.68 -2.01 -22.75
N LEU A 4 -21.40 -2.98 -23.32
CA LEU A 4 -22.85 -3.10 -23.31
C LEU A 4 -23.23 -4.42 -22.65
N SER A 5 -24.06 -4.36 -21.60
CA SER A 5 -24.64 -5.54 -20.93
C SER A 5 -26.15 -5.51 -21.09
N VAL A 6 -26.61 -5.85 -22.29
CA VAL A 6 -28.02 -5.79 -22.70
C VAL A 6 -28.44 -7.09 -23.38
N THR A 7 -29.72 -7.42 -23.34
CA THR A 7 -30.26 -8.56 -24.09
C THR A 7 -30.28 -8.29 -25.60
N LYS A 8 -30.44 -9.35 -26.40
CA LYS A 8 -30.43 -9.24 -27.87
C LYS A 8 -31.48 -8.26 -28.40
N ASP A 9 -32.66 -8.26 -27.77
CA ASP A 9 -33.79 -7.42 -28.21
C ASP A 9 -33.55 -5.93 -27.93
N ALA A 10 -32.77 -5.61 -26.89
CA ALA A 10 -32.42 -4.24 -26.53
C ALA A 10 -31.13 -3.73 -27.22
N LEU A 11 -30.43 -4.58 -27.97
CA LEU A 11 -29.10 -4.29 -28.52
C LEU A 11 -29.12 -3.10 -29.50
N ASP A 12 -30.05 -3.08 -30.46
CA ASP A 12 -30.13 -2.01 -31.46
C ASP A 12 -30.37 -0.64 -30.82
N ARG A 13 -31.24 -0.61 -29.80
CA ARG A 13 -31.52 0.60 -29.02
C ARG A 13 -30.29 1.04 -28.23
N ALA A 14 -29.60 0.10 -27.57
CA ALA A 14 -28.38 0.40 -26.83
C ALA A 14 -27.26 0.94 -27.74
N LEU A 15 -27.13 0.41 -28.96
CA LEU A 15 -26.17 0.90 -29.96
C LEU A 15 -26.52 2.31 -30.44
N ALA A 16 -27.79 2.60 -30.72
CA ALA A 16 -28.23 3.94 -31.09
C ALA A 16 -28.01 4.97 -29.97
N LEU A 17 -28.30 4.57 -28.72
CA LEU A 17 -28.03 5.39 -27.54
C LEU A 17 -26.53 5.65 -27.36
N ALA A 18 -25.69 4.62 -27.54
CA ALA A 18 -24.24 4.76 -27.47
C ALA A 18 -23.69 5.70 -28.56
N ASP A 19 -24.14 5.57 -29.80
CA ASP A 19 -23.75 6.46 -30.91
C ASP A 19 -24.12 7.92 -30.63
N ALA A 20 -25.35 8.16 -30.17
CA ALA A 20 -25.80 9.51 -29.81
C ALA A 20 -24.96 10.10 -28.67
N LEU A 21 -24.69 9.30 -27.63
CA LEU A 21 -23.87 9.70 -26.49
C LEU A 21 -22.43 10.02 -26.90
N ILE A 22 -21.82 9.19 -27.75
CA ILE A 22 -20.47 9.41 -28.26
C ILE A 22 -20.42 10.72 -29.04
N LYS A 23 -21.33 10.92 -29.99
CA LYS A 23 -21.41 12.16 -30.78
C LYS A 23 -21.60 13.40 -29.91
N ALA A 24 -22.45 13.31 -28.88
CA ALA A 24 -22.70 14.44 -27.98
C ALA A 24 -21.47 14.76 -27.13
N LEU A 25 -20.82 13.76 -26.52
CA LEU A 25 -19.63 13.97 -25.70
C LEU A 25 -18.41 14.38 -26.54
N THR A 26 -18.26 13.90 -27.77
CA THR A 26 -17.18 14.35 -28.66
C THR A 26 -17.28 15.84 -28.99
N LYS A 27 -18.49 16.40 -29.10
CA LYS A 27 -18.67 17.86 -29.27
C LYS A 27 -18.21 18.66 -28.06
N GLU A 28 -18.33 18.09 -26.86
CA GLU A 28 -17.88 18.69 -25.59
C GLU A 28 -16.40 18.41 -25.28
N GLY A 29 -15.62 17.90 -26.23
CA GLY A 29 -14.18 17.70 -26.06
C GLY A 29 -13.78 16.39 -25.36
N PHE A 30 -14.61 15.36 -25.45
CA PHE A 30 -14.26 14.02 -24.98
C PHE A 30 -13.83 13.09 -26.12
N ALA A 31 -12.85 12.23 -25.83
CA ALA A 31 -12.42 11.15 -26.71
C ALA A 31 -12.82 9.79 -26.11
N PHE A 32 -13.13 8.83 -26.97
CA PHE A 32 -13.47 7.46 -26.55
C PHE A 32 -12.35 6.49 -26.90
N GLU A 33 -11.99 5.64 -25.96
CA GLU A 33 -11.02 4.56 -26.12
C GLU A 33 -11.74 3.24 -25.79
N ILE A 34 -11.61 2.24 -26.67
CA ILE A 34 -12.18 0.92 -26.46
C ILE A 34 -11.05 -0.05 -26.15
N ASP A 35 -11.06 -0.63 -24.97
CA ASP A 35 -10.11 -1.68 -24.58
C ASP A 35 -10.63 -3.03 -25.08
N ALA A 36 -9.98 -3.57 -26.12
CA ALA A 36 -10.36 -4.83 -26.74
C ALA A 36 -10.07 -6.06 -25.85
N GLU A 37 -9.09 -5.97 -24.94
CA GLU A 37 -8.70 -7.08 -24.06
C GLU A 37 -9.61 -7.16 -22.82
N LYS A 38 -9.96 -6.00 -22.25
CA LYS A 38 -10.77 -5.93 -21.01
C LYS A 38 -12.26 -5.66 -21.26
N GLY A 39 -12.66 -5.41 -22.51
CA GLY A 39 -14.05 -5.14 -22.88
C GLY A 39 -14.61 -3.82 -22.33
N GLY A 40 -13.74 -2.88 -21.93
CA GLY A 40 -14.13 -1.62 -21.32
C GLY A 40 -14.22 -0.47 -22.33
N THR A 41 -15.29 0.34 -22.24
CA THR A 41 -15.35 1.64 -22.92
C THR A 41 -14.88 2.72 -21.95
N TRP A 42 -13.88 3.47 -22.38
CA TRP A 42 -13.34 4.61 -21.64
C TRP A 42 -13.69 5.90 -22.36
N VAL A 43 -14.03 6.92 -21.57
CA VAL A 43 -14.17 8.29 -22.02
C VAL A 43 -13.09 9.12 -21.35
N LYS A 44 -12.31 9.84 -22.17
CA LYS A 44 -11.22 10.71 -21.74
C LYS A 44 -11.61 12.15 -22.01
N TRP A 45 -11.56 12.98 -20.99
CA TRP A 45 -11.69 14.42 -21.18
C TRP A 45 -10.38 14.98 -21.71
N LEU A 46 -10.40 15.66 -22.87
CA LEU A 46 -9.17 16.10 -23.53
C LEU A 46 -8.49 17.27 -22.83
N GLU A 47 -9.25 18.10 -22.10
CA GLU A 47 -8.72 19.27 -21.40
C GLU A 47 -7.85 18.89 -20.19
N THR A 48 -8.33 17.97 -19.36
CA THR A 48 -7.65 17.57 -18.12
C THR A 48 -6.94 16.23 -18.21
N GLY A 49 -7.25 15.43 -19.25
CA GLY A 49 -6.79 14.05 -19.39
C GLY A 49 -7.53 13.04 -18.51
N THR A 50 -8.56 13.46 -17.75
CA THR A 50 -9.32 12.60 -16.84
C THR A 50 -10.00 11.46 -17.60
N LYS A 51 -9.79 10.22 -17.15
CA LYS A 51 -10.38 9.01 -17.74
C LYS A 51 -11.51 8.46 -16.87
N MET A 52 -12.62 8.09 -17.50
CA MET A 52 -13.79 7.50 -16.84
C MET A 52 -14.26 6.29 -17.64
N THR A 53 -14.82 5.29 -16.96
CA THR A 53 -15.51 4.17 -17.61
C THR A 53 -16.91 4.57 -18.03
N VAL A 54 -17.40 4.05 -19.15
CA VAL A 54 -18.80 4.17 -19.57
C VAL A 54 -19.36 2.78 -19.78
N VAL A 55 -20.53 2.52 -19.21
CA VAL A 55 -21.24 1.23 -19.33
C VAL A 55 -22.70 1.51 -19.60
N ILE A 56 -23.29 0.74 -20.53
CA ILE A 56 -24.75 0.72 -20.71
C ILE A 56 -25.24 -0.67 -20.31
N THR A 57 -26.17 -0.72 -19.37
CA THR A 57 -26.75 -1.96 -18.84
C THR A 57 -28.25 -1.97 -19.03
N GLU A 58 -28.83 -3.16 -19.22
CA GLU A 58 -30.28 -3.34 -19.20
C GLU A 58 -30.72 -3.84 -17.81
N HIS A 59 -31.79 -3.26 -17.27
CA HIS A 59 -32.42 -3.80 -16.08
C HIS A 59 -33.12 -5.13 -16.42
N ILE A 60 -32.73 -6.20 -15.73
CA ILE A 60 -33.37 -7.51 -15.85
C ILE A 60 -34.25 -7.72 -14.61
N LYS A 61 -35.55 -7.90 -14.84
CA LYS A 61 -36.50 -8.14 -13.75
C LYS A 61 -36.36 -9.58 -13.28
N ARG A 62 -36.04 -9.73 -11.99
CA ARG A 62 -35.96 -11.01 -11.28
C ARG A 62 -37.29 -11.31 -10.59
N SER A 63 -37.94 -12.41 -10.93
CA SER A 63 -39.17 -12.91 -10.27
C SER A 63 -38.95 -14.31 -9.69
N ALA A 64 -39.75 -14.70 -8.70
CA ALA A 64 -39.72 -16.07 -8.16
C ALA A 64 -40.09 -17.06 -9.26
N HIS A 65 -39.31 -18.14 -9.39
CA HIS A 65 -39.54 -19.14 -10.43
C HIS A 65 -40.85 -19.88 -10.20
N VAL A 66 -41.67 -19.95 -11.24
CA VAL A 66 -42.92 -20.73 -11.21
C VAL A 66 -42.60 -22.15 -11.65
N ILE A 67 -42.64 -23.08 -10.68
CA ILE A 67 -42.31 -24.51 -10.91
C ILE A 67 -43.14 -25.05 -12.07
N THR A 68 -42.45 -25.53 -13.10
CA THR A 68 -43.09 -26.14 -14.25
C THR A 68 -43.62 -27.54 -13.92
N PRO A 69 -44.65 -28.04 -14.63
CA PRO A 69 -45.13 -29.42 -14.45
C PRO A 69 -44.02 -30.47 -14.66
N ALA A 70 -43.00 -30.17 -15.48
CA ALA A 70 -41.87 -31.06 -15.71
C ALA A 70 -40.93 -31.14 -14.50
N GLU A 71 -40.66 -30.00 -13.85
CA GLU A 71 -39.85 -29.91 -12.63
C GLU A 71 -40.56 -30.50 -11.43
N GLU A 72 -41.89 -30.33 -11.33
CA GLU A 72 -42.68 -30.98 -10.30
C GLU A 72 -42.59 -32.52 -10.41
N ARG A 73 -42.67 -33.04 -11.65
CA ARG A 73 -42.45 -34.47 -11.92
C ARG A 73 -41.02 -34.90 -11.58
N ALA A 74 -40.01 -34.07 -11.86
CA ALA A 74 -38.63 -34.36 -11.48
C ALA A 74 -38.45 -34.41 -9.96
N ARG A 75 -39.11 -33.50 -9.23
CA ARG A 75 -39.11 -33.47 -7.76
C ARG A 75 -39.79 -34.71 -7.18
N LYS A 76 -40.92 -35.15 -7.75
CA LYS A 76 -41.58 -36.42 -7.36
C LYS A 76 -40.66 -37.62 -7.60
N ARG A 77 -40.06 -37.74 -8.80
CA ARG A 77 -39.08 -38.81 -9.10
C ARG A 77 -37.90 -38.83 -8.14
N TYR A 78 -37.41 -37.66 -7.73
CA TYR A 78 -36.36 -37.56 -6.72
C TYR A 78 -36.82 -38.13 -5.38
N TRP A 79 -37.96 -37.69 -4.85
CA TRP A 79 -38.47 -38.16 -3.55
C TRP A 79 -38.81 -39.66 -3.54
N ASP A 80 -39.25 -40.21 -4.68
CA ASP A 80 -39.50 -41.65 -4.81
C ASP A 80 -38.18 -42.45 -4.78
N ARG A 81 -37.14 -41.94 -5.45
CA ARG A 81 -35.81 -42.59 -5.54
C ARG A 81 -34.98 -42.42 -4.27
N SER A 82 -35.01 -41.24 -3.65
CA SER A 82 -34.17 -40.88 -2.50
C SER A 82 -34.49 -41.69 -1.24
N ARG A 83 -35.60 -42.44 -1.24
CA ARG A 83 -35.95 -43.38 -0.17
C ARG A 83 -35.04 -44.61 -0.12
N TRP A 84 -34.42 -44.97 -1.24
CA TRP A 84 -33.65 -46.22 -1.38
C TRP A 84 -32.24 -45.98 -1.95
N ASP A 85 -32.02 -44.86 -2.63
CA ASP A 85 -30.74 -44.48 -3.23
C ASP A 85 -30.30 -43.10 -2.70
N HIS A 86 -29.34 -43.12 -1.78
CA HIS A 86 -28.77 -41.92 -1.15
C HIS A 86 -27.82 -41.15 -2.07
N SER A 87 -27.49 -41.68 -3.26
CA SER A 87 -26.69 -40.99 -4.28
C SER A 87 -27.54 -40.10 -5.20
N ALA A 88 -28.88 -40.16 -5.08
CA ALA A 88 -29.78 -39.35 -5.88
C ALA A 88 -29.59 -37.85 -5.58
N SER A 89 -29.23 -37.07 -6.60
CA SER A 89 -29.09 -35.62 -6.49
C SER A 89 -30.43 -34.92 -6.68
N TYR A 90 -30.67 -33.87 -5.89
CA TYR A 90 -31.87 -33.05 -6.01
C TYR A 90 -31.89 -32.33 -7.36
N PRO A 91 -33.04 -32.29 -8.08
CA PRO A 91 -33.12 -31.61 -9.37
C PRO A 91 -32.70 -30.14 -9.25
N SER A 92 -31.79 -29.69 -10.12
CA SER A 92 -31.36 -28.28 -10.17
C SER A 92 -32.47 -27.42 -10.76
N ILE A 93 -33.38 -26.97 -9.91
CA ILE A 93 -34.49 -26.08 -10.27
C ILE A 93 -34.05 -24.65 -9.94
N ALA A 94 -34.15 -23.76 -10.92
CA ALA A 94 -33.82 -22.36 -10.73
C ALA A 94 -34.76 -21.74 -9.68
N GLN A 95 -34.23 -20.89 -8.80
CA GLN A 95 -35.06 -20.19 -7.82
C GLN A 95 -35.76 -18.96 -8.42
N TYR A 96 -35.24 -18.44 -9.53
CA TYR A 96 -35.67 -17.19 -10.13
C TYR A 96 -35.80 -17.28 -11.65
N ASP A 97 -36.80 -16.59 -12.16
CA ASP A 97 -36.93 -16.27 -13.58
C ASP A 97 -36.44 -14.85 -13.84
N TYR A 98 -35.80 -14.67 -14.99
CA TYR A 98 -35.22 -13.40 -15.43
C TYR A 98 -35.92 -12.93 -16.70
N THR A 99 -36.55 -11.76 -16.64
CA THR A 99 -37.28 -11.18 -17.77
C THR A 99 -36.61 -9.88 -18.20
N PRO A 100 -36.18 -9.76 -19.47
CA PRO A 100 -35.68 -8.49 -19.98
C PRO A 100 -36.78 -7.43 -19.93
N THR A 101 -36.42 -6.22 -19.53
CA THR A 101 -37.39 -5.11 -19.39
C THR A 101 -37.24 -4.08 -20.49
N GLY A 102 -36.15 -4.11 -21.26
CA GLY A 102 -35.79 -3.06 -22.21
C GLY A 102 -35.44 -1.71 -21.56
N THR A 103 -35.38 -1.64 -20.23
CA THR A 103 -35.06 -0.42 -19.47
C THR A 103 -33.54 -0.29 -19.39
N LEU A 104 -32.99 0.75 -20.02
CA LEU A 104 -31.54 0.97 -20.10
C LEU A 104 -31.04 1.88 -18.97
N THR A 105 -29.79 1.68 -18.59
CA THR A 105 -29.05 2.49 -17.62
C THR A 105 -27.70 2.84 -18.22
N ILE A 106 -27.34 4.13 -18.21
CA ILE A 106 -25.98 4.61 -18.48
C ILE A 106 -25.29 4.82 -17.14
N GLU A 107 -24.12 4.22 -16.95
CA GLU A 107 -23.24 4.44 -15.81
C GLU A 107 -21.89 4.99 -16.29
N VAL A 108 -21.44 6.09 -15.68
CA VAL A 108 -20.15 6.72 -15.96
C VAL A 108 -19.32 6.84 -14.70
N GLY A 109 -18.04 6.50 -14.79
CA GLY A 109 -17.10 6.45 -13.68
C GLY A 109 -17.20 5.18 -12.85
N ARG A 110 -16.32 5.06 -11.85
CA ARG A 110 -16.28 3.93 -10.91
C ARG A 110 -16.41 4.43 -9.48
N TRP A 111 -15.50 5.33 -9.08
CA TRP A 111 -15.50 5.99 -7.77
C TRP A 111 -14.83 7.37 -7.88
N PRO A 112 -15.59 8.48 -7.94
CA PRO A 112 -17.05 8.56 -8.00
C PRO A 112 -17.65 8.00 -9.30
N SER A 113 -18.93 7.64 -9.26
CA SER A 113 -19.72 7.28 -10.44
C SER A 113 -21.06 8.01 -10.47
N ARG A 114 -21.64 8.14 -11.65
CA ARG A 114 -22.99 8.66 -11.88
C ARG A 114 -23.77 7.70 -12.77
N LYS A 115 -25.07 7.59 -12.51
CA LYS A 115 -25.97 6.66 -13.19
C LYS A 115 -27.22 7.39 -13.64
N TRP A 116 -27.67 7.10 -14.85
CA TRP A 116 -28.92 7.58 -15.42
C TRP A 116 -29.72 6.40 -15.92
N ASN A 117 -30.98 6.31 -15.53
CA ASN A 117 -31.86 5.21 -15.92
C ASN A 117 -32.99 5.74 -16.81
N ASP A 118 -33.48 4.88 -17.69
CA ASP A 118 -34.81 5.01 -18.27
C ASP A 118 -35.86 5.11 -17.15
N THR A 119 -36.87 5.92 -17.40
CA THR A 119 -38.03 6.05 -16.51
C THR A 119 -39.29 5.70 -17.28
N PRO A 120 -40.39 5.32 -16.60
CA PRO A 120 -41.66 5.03 -17.27
C PRO A 120 -42.20 6.19 -18.12
N ARG A 121 -41.77 7.42 -17.84
CA ARG A 121 -42.21 8.64 -18.54
C ARG A 121 -41.22 9.16 -19.58
N THR A 122 -39.93 8.91 -19.38
CA THR A 122 -38.87 9.51 -20.20
C THR A 122 -37.73 8.53 -20.41
N GLN A 123 -37.41 8.30 -21.67
CA GLN A 123 -36.27 7.50 -22.10
C GLN A 123 -34.96 8.32 -22.08
N LEU A 124 -33.83 7.64 -21.94
CA LEU A 124 -32.50 8.25 -21.86
C LEU A 124 -32.13 9.07 -23.11
N GLU A 125 -32.60 8.66 -24.28
CA GLU A 125 -32.38 9.35 -25.56
C GLU A 125 -32.88 10.80 -25.52
N ARG A 126 -33.98 11.05 -24.79
CA ARG A 126 -34.55 12.40 -24.62
C ARG A 126 -33.83 13.23 -23.55
N ARG A 127 -33.04 12.59 -22.69
CA ARG A 127 -32.31 13.20 -21.57
C ARG A 127 -30.80 13.26 -21.81
N LEU A 128 -30.36 13.11 -23.06
CA LEU A 128 -28.95 13.03 -23.38
C LEU A 128 -28.16 14.28 -22.91
N GLY A 129 -28.76 15.46 -22.99
CA GLY A 129 -28.14 16.70 -22.48
C GLY A 129 -27.87 16.67 -20.97
N GLU A 130 -28.77 16.05 -20.19
CA GLU A 130 -28.57 15.85 -18.75
C GLU A 130 -27.43 14.87 -18.47
N VAL A 131 -27.36 13.78 -19.25
CA VAL A 131 -26.26 12.80 -19.15
C VAL A 131 -24.93 13.48 -19.45
N VAL A 132 -24.83 14.20 -20.57
CA VAL A 132 -23.61 14.92 -20.99
C VAL A 132 -23.18 15.95 -19.93
N GLY A 133 -24.12 16.78 -19.45
CA GLY A 133 -23.83 17.75 -18.40
C GLY A 133 -23.33 17.09 -17.11
N GLY A 134 -23.93 15.97 -16.72
CA GLY A 134 -23.51 15.23 -15.54
C GLY A 134 -22.16 14.52 -15.70
N VAL A 135 -21.80 14.07 -16.91
CA VAL A 135 -20.46 13.55 -17.22
C VAL A 135 -19.40 14.66 -17.11
N MET A 136 -19.69 15.88 -17.58
CA MET A 136 -18.78 17.02 -17.41
C MET A 136 -18.54 17.38 -15.95
N VAL A 137 -19.60 17.41 -15.13
CA VAL A 137 -19.45 17.65 -13.69
C VAL A 137 -18.60 16.56 -13.05
N LEU A 138 -18.87 15.29 -13.37
CA LEU A 138 -18.08 14.17 -12.86
C LEU A 138 -16.60 14.27 -13.26
N ALA A 139 -16.30 14.66 -14.51
CA ALA A 139 -14.93 14.84 -14.98
C ALA A 139 -14.19 15.92 -14.16
N ARG A 140 -14.85 17.05 -13.89
CA ARG A 140 -14.30 18.14 -13.06
C ARG A 140 -14.07 17.70 -11.61
N ASP A 141 -15.03 17.00 -11.03
CA ASP A 141 -14.94 16.50 -9.66
C ASP A 141 -13.77 15.52 -9.49
N ILE A 142 -13.62 14.58 -10.44
CA ILE A 142 -12.50 13.63 -10.45
C ILE A 142 -11.17 14.39 -10.59
N HIS A 143 -11.08 15.31 -11.54
CA HIS A 143 -9.85 16.07 -11.74
C HIS A 143 -9.44 16.88 -10.50
N ALA A 144 -10.38 17.59 -9.88
CA ALA A 144 -10.11 18.35 -8.66
C ALA A 144 -9.63 17.46 -7.51
N LYS A 145 -10.22 16.26 -7.39
CA LYS A 145 -9.80 15.27 -6.38
C LYS A 145 -8.40 14.73 -6.67
N GLU A 146 -8.10 14.39 -7.91
CA GLU A 146 -6.76 13.92 -8.33
C GLU A 146 -5.69 14.98 -8.05
N GLN A 147 -5.97 16.25 -8.32
CA GLN A 147 -5.05 17.35 -8.01
C GLN A 147 -4.80 17.50 -6.51
N GLU A 148 -5.85 17.43 -5.69
CA GLU A 148 -5.73 17.52 -4.24
C GLU A 148 -4.96 16.32 -3.66
N GLU A 149 -5.23 15.10 -4.14
CA GLU A 149 -4.48 13.91 -3.75
C GLU A 149 -3.01 14.01 -4.15
N ALA A 150 -2.70 14.52 -5.35
CA ALA A 150 -1.33 14.77 -5.79
C ALA A 150 -0.60 15.77 -4.88
N ARG A 151 -1.26 16.88 -4.51
CA ARG A 151 -0.72 17.87 -3.57
C ARG A 151 -0.47 17.28 -2.19
N ARG A 152 -1.40 16.50 -1.66
CA ARG A 152 -1.25 15.81 -0.36
C ARG A 152 -0.11 14.81 -0.38
N LYS A 153 0.00 14.02 -1.45
CA LYS A 153 1.08 13.04 -1.60
C LYS A 153 2.45 13.71 -1.66
N GLU A 154 2.54 14.84 -2.35
CA GLU A 154 3.76 15.63 -2.42
C GLU A 154 4.15 16.22 -1.05
N ALA A 155 3.19 16.87 -0.38
CA ALA A 155 3.41 17.44 0.95
C ALA A 155 3.85 16.36 1.96
N TYR A 156 3.21 15.19 1.91
CA TYR A 156 3.58 14.04 2.73
C TYR A 156 5.00 13.55 2.42
N ARG A 157 5.37 13.42 1.14
CA ARG A 157 6.73 13.02 0.72
C ARG A 157 7.79 13.98 1.26
N ILE A 158 7.55 15.29 1.16
CA ILE A 158 8.46 16.32 1.69
C ILE A 158 8.56 16.22 3.21
N ALA A 159 7.43 16.01 3.90
CA ALA A 159 7.41 15.87 5.36
C ALA A 159 8.19 14.63 5.84
N VAL A 160 8.03 13.49 5.15
CA VAL A 160 8.77 12.25 5.45
C VAL A 160 10.27 12.45 5.24
N ALA A 161 10.68 13.01 4.10
CA ALA A 161 12.10 13.27 3.82
C ALA A 161 12.73 14.21 4.86
N ARG A 162 11.99 15.24 5.28
CA ARG A 162 12.43 16.16 6.35
C ARG A 162 12.56 15.44 7.68
N TYR A 163 11.60 14.59 8.03
CA TYR A 163 11.62 13.82 9.28
C TYR A 163 12.81 12.85 9.31
N GLU A 164 13.04 12.10 8.25
CA GLU A 164 14.17 11.17 8.12
C GLU A 164 15.50 11.92 8.24
N PHE A 165 15.67 13.02 7.49
CA PHE A 165 16.86 13.85 7.57
C PHE A 165 17.16 14.33 9.00
N LEU A 166 16.16 14.87 9.69
CA LEU A 166 16.30 15.35 11.06
C LEU A 166 16.59 14.21 12.04
N THR A 167 15.97 13.05 11.85
CA THR A 167 16.16 11.88 12.70
C THR A 167 17.56 11.32 12.54
N THR A 168 18.04 11.15 11.31
CA THR A 168 19.41 10.69 11.03
C THR A 168 20.45 11.68 11.56
N ARG A 169 20.24 12.99 11.35
CA ARG A 169 21.13 14.02 11.91
C ARG A 169 21.19 13.95 13.43
N ARG A 170 20.03 13.85 14.09
CA ARG A 170 19.97 13.73 15.56
C ARG A 170 20.65 12.46 16.05
N ALA A 171 20.41 11.31 15.40
CA ALA A 171 21.03 10.04 15.79
C ALA A 171 22.56 10.08 15.63
N SER A 172 23.04 10.65 14.52
CA SER A 172 24.47 10.84 14.26
C SER A 172 25.12 11.75 15.30
N GLU A 173 24.53 12.91 15.60
CA GLU A 173 25.05 13.81 16.64
C GLU A 173 25.04 13.16 18.02
N LEU A 174 24.01 12.39 18.35
CA LEU A 174 23.89 11.71 19.63
C LEU A 174 24.91 10.56 19.76
N ALA A 175 25.22 9.85 18.67
CA ALA A 175 26.29 8.86 18.63
C ALA A 175 27.68 9.51 18.81
N ARG A 176 27.96 10.59 18.06
CA ARG A 176 29.21 11.36 18.20
C ARG A 176 29.39 11.92 19.60
N PHE A 177 28.32 12.40 20.21
CA PHE A 177 28.35 12.90 21.58
C PHE A 177 28.65 11.80 22.61
N LYS A 178 28.05 10.61 22.45
CA LYS A 178 28.33 9.46 23.31
C LYS A 178 29.79 8.99 23.19
N GLU A 179 30.33 8.98 21.98
CA GLU A 179 31.73 8.65 21.74
C GLU A 179 32.65 9.67 22.44
N LEU A 180 32.37 10.97 22.28
CA LEU A 180 33.10 12.03 22.96
C LEU A 180 33.04 11.91 24.50
N GLU A 181 31.88 11.57 25.06
CA GLU A 181 31.72 11.37 26.50
C GLU A 181 32.51 10.15 26.99
N ALA A 182 32.51 9.06 26.22
CA ALA A 182 33.30 7.87 26.52
C ALA A 182 34.80 8.17 26.46
N ASP A 183 35.26 8.90 25.45
CA ASP A 183 36.64 9.35 25.31
C ASP A 183 37.05 10.24 26.48
N ALA A 184 36.26 11.26 26.81
CA ALA A 184 36.54 12.14 27.95
C ALA A 184 36.64 11.35 29.27
N THR A 185 35.76 10.37 29.47
CA THR A 185 35.78 9.49 30.65
C THR A 185 37.03 8.62 30.66
N ASN A 186 37.41 8.04 29.53
CA ASN A 186 38.58 7.18 29.41
C ASN A 186 39.88 7.96 29.60
N TRP A 187 39.97 9.17 29.05
CA TRP A 187 41.05 10.10 29.30
C TRP A 187 41.17 10.43 30.80
N GLU A 188 40.06 10.75 31.48
CA GLU A 188 40.09 11.04 32.92
C GLU A 188 40.57 9.83 33.72
N ARG A 189 40.10 8.62 33.36
CA ARG A 189 40.56 7.37 33.98
C ARG A 189 42.05 7.14 33.74
N ALA A 190 42.56 7.38 32.54
CA ALA A 190 43.98 7.27 32.22
C ALA A 190 44.82 8.24 33.07
N VAL A 191 44.40 9.51 33.19
CA VAL A 191 45.06 10.50 34.06
C VAL A 191 45.09 10.02 35.50
N ARG A 192 43.97 9.49 36.03
CA ARG A 192 43.91 8.93 37.40
C ARG A 192 44.86 7.74 37.58
N LEU A 193 44.95 6.85 36.60
CA LEU A 193 45.86 5.68 36.64
C LEU A 193 47.33 6.11 36.63
N ARG A 194 47.71 7.08 35.79
CA ARG A 194 49.08 7.63 35.77
C ARG A 194 49.43 8.29 37.11
N ALA A 195 48.52 9.12 37.64
CA ALA A 195 48.69 9.77 38.93
C ALA A 195 48.84 8.76 40.09
N PHE A 196 48.08 7.66 40.05
CA PHE A 196 48.20 6.59 41.03
C PHE A 196 49.55 5.85 40.92
N ALA A 197 50.01 5.53 39.70
CA ALA A 197 51.31 4.92 39.47
C ALA A 197 52.43 5.83 39.99
N ASP A 198 52.36 7.14 39.73
CA ASP A 198 53.33 8.12 40.24
C ASP A 198 53.33 8.22 41.77
N ALA A 199 52.15 8.19 42.40
CA ALA A 199 52.03 8.18 43.85
C ALA A 199 52.62 6.90 44.47
N ARG A 200 52.37 5.74 43.85
CA ARG A 200 52.91 4.45 44.29
C ARG A 200 54.43 4.38 44.13
N GLU A 201 54.97 4.87 43.02
CA GLU A 201 56.42 4.96 42.79
C GLU A 201 57.10 5.83 43.86
N LYS A 202 56.51 6.99 44.21
CA LYS A 202 57.02 7.85 45.29
C LYS A 202 57.04 7.15 46.64
N GLN A 203 55.97 6.41 46.97
CA GLN A 203 55.90 5.63 48.20
C GLN A 203 57.01 4.56 48.25
N LEU A 204 57.12 3.74 47.21
CA LEU A 204 58.09 2.64 47.15
C LEU A 204 59.54 3.14 47.25
N ARG A 205 59.86 4.25 46.59
CA ARG A 205 61.19 4.88 46.69
C ARG A 205 61.49 5.45 48.07
N ALA A 206 60.48 5.84 48.84
CA ALA A 206 60.66 6.27 50.23
C ALA A 206 60.92 5.08 51.17
N GLU A 207 60.41 3.89 50.82
CA GLU A 207 60.59 2.64 51.56
C GLU A 207 61.93 1.95 51.24
N GLY A 208 62.55 2.24 50.10
CA GLY A 208 63.89 1.75 49.75
C GLY A 208 64.18 1.69 48.25
N VAL A 209 65.08 0.78 47.86
CA VAL A 209 65.38 0.51 46.44
C VAL A 209 64.25 -0.32 45.85
N LEU A 210 63.72 0.12 44.70
CA LEU A 210 62.69 -0.59 43.92
C LEU A 210 63.17 -1.99 43.53
N SER A 211 62.34 -2.99 43.80
CA SER A 211 62.52 -4.34 43.26
C SER A 211 62.18 -4.41 41.76
N ALA A 212 62.60 -5.48 41.09
CA ALA A 212 62.29 -5.71 39.68
C ALA A 212 60.77 -5.83 39.45
N ASP A 213 60.06 -6.61 40.28
CA ASP A 213 58.62 -6.83 40.15
C ASP A 213 57.81 -5.53 40.33
N GLU A 214 58.25 -4.63 41.21
CA GLU A 214 57.62 -3.33 41.42
C GLU A 214 57.84 -2.38 40.24
N ALA A 215 59.04 -2.39 39.66
CA ALA A 215 59.34 -1.61 38.46
C ALA A 215 58.53 -2.10 37.25
N ASP A 216 58.41 -3.42 37.08
CA ASP A 216 57.61 -4.04 36.01
C ASP A 216 56.12 -3.73 36.18
N TRP A 217 55.59 -3.76 37.41
CA TRP A 217 54.21 -3.38 37.69
C TRP A 217 53.94 -1.91 37.37
N LEU A 218 54.85 -0.99 37.71
CA LEU A 218 54.71 0.44 37.39
C LEU A 218 54.73 0.69 35.88
N ALA A 219 55.61 0.00 35.15
CA ALA A 219 55.66 0.08 33.70
C ALA A 219 54.38 -0.46 33.06
N TRP A 220 53.88 -1.59 33.54
CA TRP A 220 52.59 -2.16 33.12
C TRP A 220 51.43 -1.20 33.39
N ALA A 221 51.33 -0.64 34.59
CA ALA A 221 50.24 0.28 34.96
C ALA A 221 50.21 1.52 34.07
N ARG A 222 51.38 2.09 33.74
CA ARG A 222 51.50 3.22 32.80
C ARG A 222 51.09 2.83 31.38
N THR A 223 51.52 1.66 30.91
CA THR A 223 51.15 1.13 29.59
C THR A 223 49.63 0.94 29.48
N LYS A 224 48.97 0.43 30.53
CA LYS A 224 47.51 0.31 30.57
C LYS A 224 46.79 1.64 30.62
N ALA A 225 47.36 2.66 31.27
CA ALA A 225 46.82 4.01 31.26
C ALA A 225 46.94 4.64 29.86
N ASP A 226 48.05 4.42 29.16
CA ASP A 226 48.27 4.92 27.80
C ASP A 226 47.36 4.24 26.78
N TRP A 227 47.11 2.94 26.91
CA TRP A 227 46.13 2.23 26.07
C TRP A 227 44.69 2.73 26.29
N LEU A 228 44.33 3.09 27.52
CA LEU A 228 43.00 3.61 27.82
C LEU A 228 42.81 5.06 27.33
N ASP A 229 43.88 5.82 27.16
CA ASP A 229 43.82 7.23 26.82
C ASP A 229 43.49 7.42 25.32
N PRO A 230 42.34 8.00 24.96
CA PRO A 230 41.98 8.23 23.56
C PRO A 230 42.90 9.21 22.82
N LEU A 231 43.74 9.97 23.53
CA LEU A 231 44.73 10.88 22.94
C LEU A 231 46.07 10.20 22.62
N VAL A 232 46.25 8.95 23.07
CA VAL A 232 47.48 8.19 22.90
C VAL A 232 47.21 6.99 22.00
N LEU A 233 47.81 6.97 20.82
CA LEU A 233 47.55 5.93 19.82
C LEU A 233 48.43 4.70 20.09
N VAL A 234 48.01 3.87 21.04
CA VAL A 234 48.71 2.65 21.46
C VAL A 234 47.73 1.47 21.46
N SER A 235 48.13 0.37 20.83
CA SER A 235 47.39 -0.90 20.86
C SER A 235 47.91 -1.82 21.97
N ASP A 236 47.02 -2.49 22.69
CA ASP A 236 47.36 -3.47 23.71
C ASP A 236 47.05 -4.89 23.22
N LEU A 237 48.09 -5.71 23.07
CA LEU A 237 47.99 -7.06 22.51
C LEU A 237 47.04 -7.99 23.25
N ILE A 238 46.76 -7.73 24.53
CA ILE A 238 45.90 -8.58 25.37
C ILE A 238 44.48 -8.05 25.41
N LEU A 239 44.31 -6.72 25.56
CA LEU A 239 42.98 -6.11 25.71
C LEU A 239 42.29 -5.82 24.38
N ASP A 240 43.04 -5.67 23.28
CA ASP A 240 42.48 -5.54 21.93
C ASP A 240 42.21 -6.91 21.27
N ALA A 241 42.67 -8.01 21.89
CA ALA A 241 42.42 -9.35 21.39
C ALA A 241 40.93 -9.72 21.53
N PRO A 242 40.35 -10.45 20.56
CA PRO A 242 38.99 -10.93 20.71
C PRO A 242 38.89 -11.83 21.94
N GLU A 243 37.81 -11.67 22.73
CA GLU A 243 37.60 -12.48 23.92
C GLU A 243 37.72 -13.97 23.58
N PRO A 244 38.53 -14.74 24.34
CA PRO A 244 38.69 -16.16 24.09
C PRO A 244 37.34 -16.87 24.26
N LYS A 245 36.86 -17.50 23.20
CA LYS A 245 35.62 -18.29 23.25
C LYS A 245 35.84 -19.49 24.17
N ARG A 246 34.92 -19.71 25.10
CA ARG A 246 34.89 -20.94 25.90
C ARG A 246 34.80 -22.14 24.97
N PRO A 247 35.65 -23.17 25.11
CA PRO A 247 35.53 -24.39 24.33
C PRO A 247 34.13 -25.00 24.54
N GLY A 248 33.42 -25.26 23.45
CA GLY A 248 32.15 -26.00 23.52
C GLY A 248 32.43 -27.48 23.76
N TYR A 249 31.67 -28.11 24.66
CA TYR A 249 31.59 -29.56 24.72
C TYR A 249 30.73 -30.05 23.55
N TRP A 250 31.28 -30.98 22.76
CA TRP A 250 30.51 -31.79 21.83
C TRP A 250 29.56 -32.72 22.60
#